data_AF-A0A354C657-F1
#
_entry.id   AF-A0A354C657-F1
#
_cell.length_a   1.000
_cell.length_b   1.000
_cell.length_c   1.000
_cell.angle_alpha   90.00
_cell.angle_beta   90.00
_cell.angle_gamma   90.00
#
_symmetry.space_group_name_H-M   'P 1'
#
loop_
_entity.id
_entity.type
_entity.pdbx_description
1 polymer ?
#
loop_
_entity_poly.entity_id
_entity_poly.type
_entity_poly.pdbx_seq_one_letter_code
_entity_poly.pdbx_strand_id
1 'polypeptide(L)' 'MIVKISPHPLLCEAGWEKMRKAARRLGCRLQEPFMALSFLTLPVVPELKITDRGPVDVTKFTHVPLFV' A
#
# COMPACT_ATOMS: atom_id res chain seq x y z
N MET A 1 -1.01 -12.52 -1.81
CA MET A 1 -2.21 -11.68 -1.93
C MET A 1 -2.59 -11.62 -3.39
N ILE A 2 -3.52 -12.45 -3.83
CA ILE A 2 -4.12 -12.32 -5.17
C ILE A 2 -5.12 -11.18 -5.05
N VAL A 3 -5.00 -10.13 -5.86
CA VAL A 3 -5.97 -9.03 -5.91
C VAL A 3 -7.32 -9.64 -6.28
N LYS A 4 -8.18 -9.85 -5.28
CA LYS A 4 -9.47 -10.49 -5.47
C LYS A 4 -10.38 -9.48 -6.17
N ILE A 5 -10.57 -9.66 -7.47
CA ILE A 5 -11.50 -8.84 -8.25
C ILE A 5 -12.92 -9.19 -7.80
N SER A 6 -13.65 -8.20 -7.29
CA SER A 6 -15.05 -8.38 -6.90
C SER A 6 -15.95 -8.51 -8.15
N PRO A 7 -17.00 -9.36 -8.11
CA PRO A 7 -17.83 -9.69 -9.28
C PRO A 7 -18.84 -8.59 -9.69
N HIS A 8 -18.89 -7.45 -8.98
CA HIS A 8 -19.85 -6.37 -9.22
C HIS A 8 -19.17 -5.09 -9.74
N PRO A 9 -18.99 -4.92 -11.06
CA PRO A 9 -18.17 -3.85 -11.64
C PRO A 9 -18.67 -2.44 -11.27
N LEU A 10 -19.98 -2.18 -11.33
CA LEU A 10 -20.55 -0.86 -11.06
C LEU A 10 -20.38 -0.39 -9.60
N LEU A 11 -20.50 -1.32 -8.65
CA LEU A 11 -20.30 -1.02 -7.22
C LEU A 11 -18.81 -0.78 -6.91
N CYS A 12 -17.93 -1.52 -7.56
CA CYS A 12 -16.49 -1.36 -7.44
C CYS A 12 -16.03 0.01 -7.94
N GLU A 13 -16.53 0.48 -9.09
CA GLU A 13 -16.18 1.81 -9.63
C GLU A 13 -16.60 2.95 -8.69
N ALA A 14 -17.84 2.90 -8.19
CA ALA A 14 -18.35 3.91 -7.26
C ALA A 14 -17.58 3.91 -5.93
N GLY A 15 -17.23 2.73 -5.40
CA GLY A 15 -16.40 2.60 -4.20
C GLY A 15 -14.98 3.10 -4.40
N TRP A 16 -14.39 2.79 -5.56
CA TRP A 16 -13.04 3.19 -5.93
C TRP A 16 -12.88 4.71 -6.00
N GLU A 17 -13.80 5.41 -6.67
CA GLU A 17 -13.72 6.87 -6.78
C GLU A 17 -13.91 7.55 -5.41
N LYS A 18 -14.74 6.99 -4.53
CA LYS A 18 -14.88 7.49 -3.15
C LYS A 18 -13.57 7.38 -2.37
N MET A 19 -12.90 6.23 -2.42
CA MET A 19 -11.61 6.03 -1.75
C MET A 19 -10.53 6.99 -2.28
N ARG A 20 -10.51 7.21 -3.60
CA ARG A 20 -9.55 8.12 -4.25
C ARG A 20 -9.76 9.58 -3.87
N LYS A 21 -11.01 10.03 -3.79
CA LYS A 21 -11.37 11.37 -3.28
C LYS A 21 -10.97 11.54 -1.82
N ALA A 22 -11.20 10.52 -0.98
CA ALA A 22 -10.79 10.55 0.42
C ALA A 22 -9.26 10.66 0.55
N ALA A 23 -8.49 9.87 -0.21
CA ALA A 23 -7.03 9.96 -0.22
C ALA A 23 -6.53 11.36 -0.64
N ARG A 24 -7.13 11.96 -1.68
CA ARG A 24 -6.82 13.34 -2.10
C ARG A 24 -7.12 14.37 -1.01
N ARG A 25 -8.25 14.22 -0.29
CA ARG A 25 -8.60 15.10 0.84
C ARG A 25 -7.61 15.01 2.01
N LEU A 26 -6.99 13.85 2.20
CA LEU A 26 -5.91 13.65 3.18
C LEU A 26 -4.56 14.21 2.71
N GLY A 27 -4.50 14.86 1.55
CA GLY A 27 -3.27 15.45 0.99
C GLY A 27 -2.45 14.50 0.12
N CYS A 28 -2.97 13.32 -0.23
CA CYS A 28 -2.27 12.41 -1.13
C CYS A 28 -2.20 12.99 -2.55
N ARG A 29 -0.98 13.17 -3.05
CA ARG A 29 -0.69 13.69 -4.41
C ARG A 29 -0.56 12.60 -5.46
N LEU A 30 -0.55 11.33 -5.06
CA LEU A 30 -0.44 10.21 -5.99
C LEU A 30 -1.72 10.09 -6.81
N GLN A 31 -1.55 9.90 -8.11
CA GLN A 31 -2.68 9.70 -9.02
C GLN A 31 -3.40 8.39 -8.68
N GLU A 32 -2.65 7.32 -8.39
CA GLU A 32 -3.10 5.96 -8.11
C GLU A 32 -2.55 5.46 -6.75
N PRO A 33 -3.05 5.97 -5.60
CA PRO A 33 -2.46 5.71 -4.29
C PRO A 33 -2.53 4.24 -3.87
N PHE A 34 -3.66 3.56 -4.11
CA PHE A 34 -3.81 2.17 -3.70
C PHE A 34 -3.08 1.19 -4.62
N MET A 35 -2.84 1.58 -5.88
CA MET A 35 -1.95 0.81 -6.76
C MET A 35 -0.53 0.82 -6.21
N ALA A 36 0.00 1.99 -5.82
CA ALA A 36 1.32 2.11 -5.21
C ALA A 36 1.42 1.29 -3.90
N LEU A 37 0.40 1.35 -3.05
CA LEU A 37 0.35 0.55 -1.81
C LEU A 37 0.34 -0.97 -2.08
N SER A 38 -0.26 -1.43 -3.18
CA SER A 38 -0.26 -2.86 -3.51
C SER A 38 1.15 -3.42 -3.72
N PHE A 39 2.08 -2.59 -4.23
CA PHE A 39 3.48 -2.95 -4.42
C PHE A 39 4.30 -2.99 -3.13
N LEU A 40 3.89 -2.32 -2.05
CA LEU A 40 4.61 -2.40 -0.76
C LEU A 40 4.69 -3.83 -0.22
N THR A 41 3.69 -4.65 -0.55
CA THR A 41 3.64 -6.06 -0.14
C THR A 41 4.31 -7.01 -1.15
N LEU A 42 4.67 -6.51 -2.34
CA LEU A 42 5.28 -7.32 -3.37
C LEU A 42 6.79 -7.42 -3.13
N PRO A 43 7.36 -8.64 -3.01
CA PRO A 43 8.74 -8.84 -2.62
C PRO A 43 9.77 -8.51 -3.71
N VAL A 44 9.37 -7.86 -4.81
CA VAL A 44 10.27 -7.33 -5.86
C VAL A 44 11.01 -6.08 -5.33
N VAL A 45 11.92 -6.39 -4.40
CA VAL A 45 13.05 -5.63 -3.87
C VAL A 45 12.78 -4.15 -3.52
N PRO A 46 12.15 -3.89 -2.37
CA PRO A 46 12.56 -2.80 -1.51
C PRO A 46 13.54 -3.32 -0.42
N GLU A 47 14.66 -2.62 -0.24
CA GLU A 47 15.66 -2.90 0.82
C GLU A 47 15.05 -2.73 2.23
N LEU A 48 13.99 -1.93 2.34
CA LEU A 48 13.23 -1.69 3.57
C LEU A 48 11.78 -2.16 3.40
N LYS A 49 11.34 -3.10 4.24
CA LYS A 49 9.96 -3.61 4.28
C LYS A 49 9.28 -3.26 5.59
N ILE A 50 7.96 -3.12 5.57
CA ILE A 50 7.16 -2.97 6.79
C ILE A 50 6.49 -4.31 7.09
N THR A 51 6.65 -4.81 8.31
CA THR A 51 5.99 -6.00 8.82
C THR A 51 5.11 -5.66 10.02
N ASP A 52 4.36 -6.65 10.51
CA ASP A 52 3.59 -6.58 11.75
C ASP A 52 4.45 -6.23 12.98
N ARG A 53 5.76 -6.50 12.92
CA ARG A 53 6.74 -6.19 13.98
C ARG A 53 7.51 -4.88 13.74
N GLY A 54 7.13 -4.09 12.73
CA GLY A 54 7.77 -2.83 12.37
C GLY A 54 8.63 -2.91 11.11
N PRO A 55 9.40 -1.86 10.80
CA PRO A 55 10.25 -1.83 9.61
C PRO A 55 11.44 -2.81 9.76
N VAL A 56 11.74 -3.50 8.67
CA VAL A 56 12.82 -4.49 8.56
C VAL A 56 13.69 -4.13 7.37
N ASP A 57 14.98 -3.98 7.61
CA ASP A 57 16.00 -3.98 6.57
C ASP A 57 16.19 -5.42 6.07
N VAL A 58 15.80 -5.67 4.83
CA VAL A 58 15.82 -7.00 4.20
C VAL A 58 17.23 -7.41 3.79
N THR A 59 18.15 -6.46 3.62
CA THR A 59 19.55 -6.74 3.31
C THR A 59 20.30 -7.24 4.54
N LYS A 60 19.94 -6.72 5.72
CA LYS A 60 20.56 -7.09 7.02
C LYS A 60 19.72 -8.04 7.86
N PHE A 61 18.49 -8.33 7.43
CA PHE A 61 17.49 -9.09 8.19
C PHE A 61 17.30 -8.57 9.63
N THR A 62 17.33 -7.24 9.81
CA THR A 62 17.26 -6.60 11.13
C THR A 62 16.15 -5.55 11.18
N HIS A 63 15.56 -5.36 12.35
CA HIS A 63 14.60 -4.27 12.58
C HIS A 63 15.27 -2.91 12.59
N VAL A 64 14.63 -1.91 11.97
CA VAL A 64 15.09 -0.53 11.97
C VAL A 64 14.39 0.25 13.10
N PRO A 65 15.13 0.99 13.95
CA PRO A 65 14.51 1.83 14.97
C PRO A 65 13.67 2.95 14.32
N LEU A 66 12.45 3.16 14.82
CA LEU A 66 11.48 4.11 14.28
C LEU A 66 11.64 5.54 14.81
N PHE A 67 12.21 5.67 16.01
CA PHE A 67 12.34 6.94 16.70
C PHE A 67 13.79 7.11 17.17
N VAL A 68 14.29 8.34 17.04
CA VAL A 68 15.55 8.84 17.62
C VAL A 68 15.23 9.85 18.71
#